data_AF-A0A2K3L2V9-F1
#
_entry.id   AF-A0A2K3L2V9-F1
#
_cell.length_a   1.000
_cell.length_b   1.000
_cell.length_c   1.000
_cell.angle_alpha   90.00
_cell.angle_beta   90.00
_cell.angle_gamma   90.00
#
_symmetry.space_group_name_H-M   'P 1'
#
loop_
_entity.id
_entity.type
_entity.pdbx_description
1 polymer ?
#
loop_
_entity_poly.entity_id
_entity_poly.type
_entity_poly.pdbx_seq_one_letter_code
_entity_poly.pdbx_strand_id
1 'polypeptide(L)'
;MAGSSSSESEESSPISNSQIQNHPHDFTQSPYYLHPSENPGSVLISLQLNNINYHSWSRNMKRALISKNKIKFINGKLPAPEEDDPMFDYWERCNSMVVSWITRTLSPQIAQSVVYIDNANVLWDELCNRFTKGTHFKLSDLLQEIHSMKQGER
;
A
#
# COMPACT_ATOMS: atom_id res chain seq x y z
N MET A 1 -52.89 46.41 34.18
CA MET A 1 -53.84 46.62 33.08
C MET A 1 -53.04 46.66 31.79
N ALA A 2 -53.37 45.79 30.84
CA ALA A 2 -52.85 45.66 29.46
C ALA A 2 -51.34 45.36 29.30
N GLY A 3 -50.91 44.37 28.52
CA GLY A 3 -51.66 43.45 27.68
C GLY A 3 -50.73 42.40 27.07
N SER A 4 -51.25 41.18 26.94
CA SER A 4 -50.68 40.10 26.12
C SER A 4 -51.27 40.17 24.72
N SER A 5 -50.47 39.93 23.69
CA SER A 5 -50.89 39.45 22.36
C SER A 5 -49.65 38.86 21.69
N SER A 6 -49.51 37.54 21.64
CA SER A 6 -49.94 36.62 20.57
C SER A 6 -49.17 36.76 19.27
N SER A 7 -48.66 35.59 18.86
CA SER A 7 -47.81 35.20 17.74
C SER A 7 -48.25 35.68 16.36
N GLU A 8 -47.26 35.91 15.49
CA GLU A 8 -47.35 35.52 14.08
C GLU A 8 -45.98 35.12 13.57
N SER A 9 -45.94 33.90 13.03
CA SER A 9 -44.84 33.22 12.39
C SER A 9 -44.79 33.61 10.92
N GLU A 10 -43.64 34.06 10.43
CA GLU A 10 -43.33 34.00 9.00
C GLU A 10 -42.13 33.09 8.75
N GLU A 11 -42.42 32.08 7.94
CA GLU A 11 -41.63 30.97 7.48
C GLU A 11 -40.67 31.44 6.38
N SER A 12 -39.40 31.08 6.47
CA SER A 12 -38.53 30.98 5.28
C SER A 12 -37.43 29.94 5.54
N SER A 13 -37.65 28.74 5.00
CA SER A 13 -36.63 27.70 4.83
C SER A 13 -35.86 27.92 3.51
N PRO A 14 -34.85 27.11 3.16
CA PRO A 14 -33.45 27.51 3.24
C PRO A 14 -32.81 27.65 1.85
N ILE A 15 -31.75 28.46 1.72
CA ILE A 15 -30.84 28.34 0.57
C ILE A 15 -29.49 27.87 1.07
N SER A 16 -29.30 26.56 0.94
CA SER A 16 -28.01 25.90 0.90
C SER A 16 -27.07 26.66 -0.03
N ASN A 17 -25.91 27.02 0.49
CA ASN A 17 -24.73 27.15 -0.34
C ASN A 17 -23.53 26.68 0.47
N SER A 18 -23.38 25.37 0.59
CA SER A 18 -22.08 24.75 0.81
C SER A 18 -21.23 25.02 -0.42
N GLN A 19 -20.65 26.21 -0.50
CA GLN A 19 -19.49 26.46 -1.33
C GLN A 19 -18.37 25.58 -0.77
N ILE A 20 -18.24 24.37 -1.33
CA ILE A 20 -16.99 23.62 -1.28
C ILE A 20 -15.98 24.51 -2.00
N GLN A 21 -15.21 25.27 -1.24
CA GLN A 21 -14.01 25.91 -1.73
C GLN A 21 -13.06 24.80 -2.16
N ASN A 22 -13.08 24.46 -3.45
CA ASN A 22 -12.08 23.61 -4.08
C ASN A 22 -10.74 24.35 -4.08
N HIS A 23 -10.00 24.23 -2.97
CA HIS A 23 -8.60 24.59 -2.96
C HIS A 23 -7.82 23.58 -3.83
N PRO A 24 -7.04 24.02 -4.84
CA PRO A 24 -6.21 23.14 -5.68
C PRO A 24 -5.07 22.43 -4.91
N HIS A 25 -5.05 22.49 -3.58
CA HIS A 25 -3.98 21.98 -2.72
C HIS A 25 -4.24 20.59 -2.13
N ASP A 26 -5.44 20.02 -2.29
CA ASP A 26 -5.80 18.75 -1.65
C ASP A 26 -5.63 17.51 -2.54
N PHE A 27 -5.74 17.65 -3.87
CA PHE A 27 -5.64 16.49 -4.76
C PHE A 27 -4.24 15.87 -4.79
N THR A 28 -3.18 16.68 -4.72
CA THR A 28 -1.78 16.18 -4.78
C THR A 28 -1.36 15.41 -3.54
N GLN A 29 -2.07 15.60 -2.43
CA GLN A 29 -1.86 14.89 -1.16
C GLN A 29 -2.68 13.60 -1.07
N SER A 30 -3.61 13.39 -2.00
CA SER A 30 -4.39 12.16 -2.09
C SER A 30 -3.48 10.95 -2.33
N PRO A 31 -3.70 9.82 -1.62
CA PRO A 31 -2.99 8.59 -1.93
C PRO A 31 -3.31 8.09 -3.35
N TYR A 32 -4.44 8.51 -3.94
CA TYR A 32 -4.89 8.17 -5.29
C TYR A 32 -4.31 9.06 -6.39
N TYR A 33 -3.52 10.07 -6.03
CA TYR A 33 -2.87 10.91 -7.02
C TYR A 33 -1.66 10.23 -7.63
N LEU A 34 -1.56 10.23 -8.96
CA LEU A 34 -0.36 9.85 -9.70
C LEU A 34 0.21 11.10 -10.36
N HIS A 35 1.46 11.42 -10.05
CA HIS A 35 2.12 12.57 -10.65
C HIS A 35 2.40 12.28 -12.14
N PRO A 36 2.24 13.23 -13.08
CA PRO A 36 2.44 12.98 -14.52
C PRO A 36 3.82 12.43 -14.93
N SER A 37 4.85 12.61 -14.10
CA SER A 37 6.18 12.02 -14.34
C SER A 37 6.31 10.57 -13.87
N GLU A 38 5.34 10.07 -13.12
CA GLU A 38 5.31 8.70 -12.65
C GLU A 38 4.84 7.78 -13.75
N ASN A 39 5.57 6.71 -13.94
CA ASN A 39 5.28 5.71 -14.95
C ASN A 39 5.64 4.33 -14.41
N PRO A 40 5.00 3.27 -14.93
CA PRO A 40 5.30 1.90 -14.51
C PRO A 40 6.76 1.52 -14.76
N GLY A 41 7.41 2.19 -15.71
CA GLY A 41 8.81 2.05 -16.12
C GLY A 41 9.87 2.37 -15.07
N SER A 42 9.53 3.24 -14.12
CA SER A 42 10.50 3.85 -13.20
C SER A 42 11.11 2.84 -12.24
N VAL A 43 12.44 2.90 -12.13
CA VAL A 43 13.20 2.14 -11.13
C VAL A 43 13.22 2.95 -9.83
N LEU A 44 12.35 2.60 -8.89
CA LEU A 44 12.28 3.29 -7.59
C LEU A 44 13.48 3.02 -6.68
N ILE A 45 14.02 1.80 -6.77
CA ILE A 45 15.23 1.39 -6.06
C ILE A 45 16.09 0.56 -7.01
N SER A 46 17.40 0.74 -6.95
CA SER A 46 18.36 -0.03 -7.77
C SER A 46 18.59 -1.45 -7.24
N LEU A 47 18.25 -1.71 -5.97
CA LEU A 47 18.44 -3.00 -5.34
C LEU A 47 17.40 -4.01 -5.84
N GLN A 48 17.85 -5.05 -6.53
CA GLN A 48 17.00 -6.16 -6.94
C GLN A 48 16.82 -7.17 -5.78
N LEU A 49 15.58 -7.57 -5.48
CA LEU A 49 15.27 -8.60 -4.51
C LEU A 49 15.79 -9.95 -4.99
N ASN A 50 16.48 -10.65 -4.09
CA ASN A 50 16.96 -12.00 -4.26
C ASN A 50 16.72 -12.82 -2.98
N ASN A 51 17.27 -14.03 -2.92
CA ASN A 51 16.99 -14.97 -1.84
C ASN A 51 17.55 -14.61 -0.45
N ILE A 52 18.42 -13.59 -0.35
CA ILE A 52 19.15 -13.28 0.89
C ILE A 52 19.01 -11.82 1.35
N ASN A 53 18.53 -10.91 0.50
CA ASN A 53 18.55 -9.47 0.76
C ASN A 53 17.18 -8.86 1.11
N TYR A 54 16.18 -9.68 1.45
CA TYR A 54 14.80 -9.24 1.69
C TYR A 54 14.67 -8.08 2.70
N HIS A 55 15.40 -8.11 3.81
CA HIS A 55 15.32 -7.03 4.81
C HIS A 55 15.81 -5.68 4.27
N SER A 56 16.92 -5.68 3.52
CA SER A 56 17.46 -4.47 2.89
C SER A 56 16.54 -3.98 1.76
N TRP A 57 16.07 -4.90 0.92
CA TRP A 57 15.14 -4.59 -0.17
C TRP A 57 13.82 -4.01 0.37
N SER A 58 13.20 -4.67 1.35
CA SER A 58 11.91 -4.23 1.90
C SER A 58 12.02 -2.87 2.57
N ARG A 59 13.12 -2.58 3.28
CA ARG A 59 13.36 -1.25 3.87
C ARG A 59 13.50 -0.17 2.80
N ASN A 60 14.25 -0.44 1.72
CA ASN A 60 14.43 0.52 0.63
C ASN A 60 13.12 0.76 -0.13
N MET A 61 12.38 -0.30 -0.46
CA MET A 61 11.10 -0.20 -1.15
C MET A 61 10.07 0.58 -0.32
N LYS A 62 9.95 0.31 0.99
CA LYS A 62 9.08 1.09 1.88
C LYS A 62 9.41 2.57 1.85
N ARG A 63 10.70 2.94 1.90
CA ARG A 63 11.14 4.35 1.84
C ARG A 63 10.73 5.02 0.54
N ALA A 64 10.94 4.33 -0.59
CA ALA A 64 10.52 4.84 -1.89
C ALA A 64 9.00 5.01 -1.98
N LEU A 65 8.21 4.04 -1.51
CA LEU A 65 6.75 4.16 -1.51
C LEU A 65 6.25 5.26 -0.55
N ILE A 66 6.94 5.49 0.58
CA ILE A 66 6.63 6.62 1.47
C ILE A 66 6.85 7.95 0.75
N SER A 67 7.98 8.13 0.03
CA SER A 67 8.24 9.37 -0.70
C SER A 67 7.26 9.61 -1.85
N LYS A 68 6.61 8.56 -2.36
CA LYS A 68 5.54 8.64 -3.36
C LYS A 68 4.12 8.72 -2.78
N ASN A 69 3.95 8.75 -1.46
CA ASN A 69 2.64 8.66 -0.80
C ASN A 69 1.84 7.39 -1.20
N LYS A 70 2.53 6.25 -1.36
CA LYS A 70 1.95 4.97 -1.79
C LYS A 70 2.09 3.84 -0.76
N ILE A 71 2.65 4.12 0.42
CA ILE A 71 2.86 3.11 1.47
C ILE A 71 1.56 2.41 1.92
N LYS A 72 0.42 3.10 1.82
CA LYS A 72 -0.88 2.58 2.25
C LYS A 72 -1.40 1.43 1.37
N PHE A 73 -0.93 1.33 0.13
CA PHE A 73 -1.28 0.24 -0.80
C PHE A 73 -0.66 -1.09 -0.39
N ILE A 74 0.49 -1.10 0.28
CA ILE A 74 1.18 -2.35 0.64
C ILE A 74 0.90 -2.80 2.08
N ASN A 75 0.42 -1.92 2.95
CA ASN A 75 0.17 -2.22 4.37
C ASN A 75 -1.31 -2.45 4.70
N GLY A 76 -2.18 -2.51 3.69
CA GLY A 76 -3.62 -2.75 3.84
C GLY A 76 -4.42 -1.59 4.45
N LYS A 77 -3.79 -0.43 4.74
CA LYS A 77 -4.51 0.73 5.28
C LYS A 77 -5.36 1.48 4.26
N LEU A 78 -5.27 1.10 2.99
CA LEU A 78 -6.07 1.62 1.89
C LEU A 78 -6.65 0.43 1.10
N PRO A 79 -7.71 -0.22 1.61
CA PRO A 79 -8.35 -1.34 0.93
C PRO A 79 -8.93 -0.88 -0.41
N ALA A 80 -9.16 -1.85 -1.30
CA ALA A 80 -9.87 -1.60 -2.55
C ALA A 80 -11.28 -1.08 -2.21
N PRO A 81 -11.73 0.03 -2.83
CA PRO A 81 -13.14 0.43 -2.84
C PRO A 81 -14.00 -0.64 -3.51
N GLU A 82 -15.31 -0.54 -3.35
CA GLU A 82 -16.27 -1.30 -4.15
C GLU A 82 -16.18 -0.88 -5.63
N GLU A 83 -16.50 -1.79 -6.56
CA GLU A 83 -16.37 -1.54 -8.00
C GLU A 83 -17.27 -0.40 -8.53
N ASP A 84 -18.37 -0.11 -7.82
CA ASP A 84 -19.29 0.99 -8.14
C ASP A 84 -18.86 2.34 -7.53
N ASP A 85 -17.82 2.35 -6.68
CA ASP A 85 -17.27 3.58 -6.11
C ASP A 85 -16.52 4.37 -7.21
N PRO A 86 -16.82 5.67 -7.41
CA PRO A 86 -16.09 6.52 -8.35
C PRO A 86 -14.57 6.58 -8.12
N MET A 87 -14.10 6.19 -6.92
CA MET A 87 -12.70 6.15 -6.55
C MET A 87 -11.99 4.85 -6.96
N PHE A 88 -12.73 3.81 -7.35
CA PHE A 88 -12.20 2.50 -7.72
C PHE A 88 -11.16 2.63 -8.84
N ASP A 89 -11.48 3.29 -9.94
CA ASP A 89 -10.56 3.51 -11.07
C ASP A 89 -9.24 4.20 -10.66
N TYR A 90 -9.31 5.14 -9.72
CA TYR A 90 -8.13 5.84 -9.24
C TYR A 90 -7.29 4.97 -8.32
N TRP A 91 -7.94 4.18 -7.46
CA TRP A 91 -7.29 3.16 -6.64
C TRP A 91 -6.60 2.13 -7.53
N GLU A 92 -7.29 1.61 -8.55
CA GLU A 92 -6.79 0.57 -9.45
C GLU A 92 -5.52 1.03 -10.18
N ARG A 93 -5.53 2.23 -10.78
CA ARG A 93 -4.34 2.79 -11.45
C ARG A 93 -3.14 2.91 -10.51
N CYS A 94 -3.38 3.37 -9.27
CA CYS A 94 -2.32 3.47 -8.27
C CYS A 94 -1.81 2.09 -7.83
N ASN A 95 -2.71 1.14 -7.62
CA ASN A 95 -2.39 -0.22 -7.28
C ASN A 95 -1.52 -0.88 -8.37
N SER A 96 -1.93 -0.80 -9.64
CA SER A 96 -1.15 -1.32 -10.78
C SER A 96 0.22 -0.66 -10.89
N MET A 97 0.33 0.64 -10.59
CA MET A 97 1.61 1.35 -10.54
C MET A 97 2.53 0.79 -9.47
N VAL A 98 2.00 0.57 -8.25
CA VAL A 98 2.77 0.01 -7.14
C VAL A 98 3.21 -1.43 -7.43
N VAL A 99 2.32 -2.26 -7.98
CA VAL A 99 2.66 -3.61 -8.44
C VAL A 99 3.80 -3.58 -9.47
N SER A 100 3.71 -2.68 -10.45
CA SER A 100 4.76 -2.51 -11.47
C SER A 100 6.11 -2.11 -10.87
N TRP A 101 6.13 -1.18 -9.92
CA TRP A 101 7.36 -0.79 -9.25
C TRP A 101 7.95 -1.90 -8.39
N ILE A 102 7.12 -2.68 -7.70
CA ILE A 102 7.59 -3.83 -6.92
C ILE A 102 8.18 -4.88 -7.85
N THR A 103 7.41 -5.33 -8.84
CA THR A 103 7.80 -6.41 -9.77
C THR A 103 9.10 -6.10 -10.53
N ARG A 104 9.32 -4.85 -10.94
CA ARG A 104 10.57 -4.42 -11.59
C ARG A 104 11.82 -4.58 -10.75
N THR A 105 11.65 -4.57 -9.43
CA THR A 105 12.77 -4.73 -8.50
C THR A 105 12.97 -6.17 -8.08
N LEU A 106 12.25 -7.13 -8.63
CA LEU A 106 12.40 -8.55 -8.32
C LEU A 106 13.42 -9.21 -9.26
N SER A 107 14.10 -10.27 -8.80
CA SER A 107 14.82 -11.14 -9.73
C SER A 107 13.83 -11.84 -10.67
N PRO A 108 14.24 -12.23 -11.89
CA PRO A 108 13.34 -12.86 -12.86
C PRO A 108 12.59 -14.07 -12.30
N GLN A 109 13.28 -14.89 -11.49
CA GLN A 109 12.69 -16.09 -10.87
C GLN A 109 11.62 -15.73 -9.83
N ILE A 110 11.84 -14.67 -9.05
CA ILE A 110 10.84 -14.21 -8.06
C ILE A 110 9.67 -13.55 -8.78
N ALA A 111 9.94 -12.69 -9.76
CA ALA A 111 8.90 -12.04 -10.57
C ALA A 111 7.96 -13.06 -11.21
N GLN A 112 8.52 -14.11 -11.83
CA GLN A 112 7.73 -15.17 -12.47
C GLN A 112 6.79 -15.87 -11.48
N SER A 113 7.22 -16.08 -10.24
CA SER A 113 6.41 -16.76 -9.22
C SER A 113 5.27 -15.94 -8.63
N VAL A 114 5.22 -14.63 -8.88
CA VAL A 114 4.19 -13.72 -8.34
C VAL A 114 3.43 -12.98 -9.44
N VAL A 115 3.60 -13.38 -10.70
CA VAL A 115 3.07 -12.70 -11.89
C VAL A 115 1.53 -12.63 -11.91
N TYR A 116 0.85 -13.51 -11.19
CA TYR A 116 -0.62 -13.58 -11.11
C TYR A 116 -1.22 -12.68 -10.02
N ILE A 117 -0.39 -11.95 -9.26
CA ILE A 117 -0.85 -11.14 -8.14
C ILE A 117 -0.99 -9.68 -8.56
N ASP A 118 -2.23 -9.24 -8.78
CA ASP A 118 -2.53 -7.87 -9.22
C ASP A 118 -2.76 -6.89 -8.06
N ASN A 119 -2.87 -7.36 -6.82
CA ASN A 119 -3.05 -6.51 -5.64
C ASN A 119 -1.71 -6.26 -4.94
N ALA A 120 -1.34 -4.99 -4.75
CA ALA A 120 -0.08 -4.58 -4.16
C ALA A 120 0.12 -5.05 -2.70
N ASN A 121 -0.95 -5.07 -1.89
CA ASN A 121 -0.89 -5.57 -0.52
C ASN A 121 -0.68 -7.08 -0.51
N VAL A 122 -1.43 -7.83 -1.31
CA VAL A 122 -1.27 -9.29 -1.43
C VAL A 122 0.13 -9.65 -1.92
N LEU A 123 0.63 -8.93 -2.94
CA LEU A 123 1.99 -9.13 -3.47
C LEU A 123 3.05 -8.87 -2.39
N TRP A 124 2.88 -7.78 -1.64
CA TRP A 124 3.79 -7.43 -0.57
C TRP A 124 3.83 -8.50 0.54
N ASP A 125 2.66 -8.98 0.95
CA ASP A 125 2.53 -9.99 1.99
C ASP A 125 3.05 -11.36 1.54
N GLU A 126 2.84 -11.75 0.29
CA GLU A 126 3.40 -12.96 -0.29
C GLU A 126 4.94 -12.94 -0.27
N LEU A 127 5.54 -11.84 -0.72
CA LEU A 127 6.99 -11.66 -0.64
C LEU A 127 7.48 -11.70 0.81
N CYS A 128 6.77 -11.05 1.74
CA CYS A 128 7.12 -11.09 3.16
C CYS A 128 7.08 -12.50 3.73
N ASN A 129 5.99 -13.22 3.51
CA ASN A 129 5.79 -14.58 3.98
C ASN A 129 6.85 -15.53 3.42
N ARG A 130 7.14 -15.44 2.13
CA ARG A 130 8.15 -16.28 1.47
C ARG A 130 9.53 -16.16 2.13
N PHE A 131 10.00 -14.94 2.37
CA PHE A 131 11.35 -14.70 2.89
C PHE A 131 11.44 -14.79 4.42
N THR A 132 10.36 -14.55 5.15
CA THR A 132 10.33 -14.73 6.61
C THR A 132 10.18 -16.21 6.99
N LYS A 133 9.21 -16.93 6.43
CA LYS A 133 9.03 -18.37 6.68
C LYS A 133 10.27 -19.17 6.30
N GLY A 134 10.85 -18.91 5.12
CA GLY A 134 12.08 -19.57 4.67
C GLY A 134 13.29 -19.32 5.58
N THR A 135 13.34 -18.17 6.27
CA THR A 135 14.40 -17.88 7.25
C THR A 135 14.20 -18.68 8.54
N HIS A 136 12.95 -18.83 9.01
CA HIS A 136 12.64 -19.63 10.20
C HIS A 136 12.98 -21.12 10.02
N PHE A 137 12.63 -21.73 8.89
CA PHE A 137 12.95 -23.14 8.63
C PHE A 137 14.46 -23.38 8.56
N LYS A 138 15.20 -22.54 7.82
CA LYS A 138 16.67 -22.65 7.72
C LYS A 138 17.38 -22.52 9.06
N LEU A 139 16.91 -21.63 9.93
CA LEU A 139 17.48 -21.49 11.28
C LEU A 139 17.22 -22.76 12.10
N SER A 140 16.04 -23.35 12.00
CA SER A 140 15.69 -24.59 12.70
C SER A 140 16.55 -25.76 12.23
N ASP A 141 16.73 -25.92 10.92
CA ASP A 141 17.54 -27.00 10.35
C ASP A 141 19.01 -26.88 10.78
N LEU A 142 19.58 -25.67 10.75
CA LEU A 142 20.94 -25.40 11.23
C LEU A 142 21.10 -25.70 12.73
N LEU A 143 20.11 -25.34 13.56
CA LEU A 143 20.14 -25.66 14.98
C LEU A 143 20.09 -27.18 15.20
N GLN A 144 19.23 -27.89 14.47
CA GLN A 144 19.14 -29.35 14.55
C GLN A 144 20.45 -30.02 14.12
N GLU A 145 21.09 -29.53 13.07
CA GLU A 145 22.41 -30.02 12.63
C GLU A 145 23.46 -29.81 13.72
N ILE A 146 23.57 -28.61 14.30
CA ILE A 146 24.48 -28.32 15.43
C ILE A 146 24.21 -29.24 16.63
N HIS A 147 22.94 -29.44 16.98
CA HIS A 147 22.56 -30.32 18.08
C HIS A 147 22.90 -31.78 17.81
N SER A 148 22.73 -32.25 16.57
CA SER A 148 23.08 -33.61 16.14
C SER A 148 24.60 -33.85 16.11
N MET A 149 25.39 -32.88 15.64
CA MET A 149 26.85 -32.96 15.62
C MET A 149 27.42 -33.01 17.05
N LYS A 150 26.85 -32.24 17.98
CA LYS A 150 27.27 -32.24 19.39
C LYS A 150 26.92 -33.53 20.14
N GLN A 151 26.02 -34.37 19.60
CA GLN A 151 25.61 -35.65 20.21
C GLN A 151 26.30 -36.87 19.60
N GLY A 152 27.00 -36.72 18.47
CA GLY A 152 27.73 -37.80 17.80
C GLY A 152 29.14 -38.09 18.33
N GLU A 153 29.65 -37.32 19.30
CA GLU A 153 30.97 -37.50 19.92
C GLU A 153 30.93 -38.36 21.20
N ARG A 154 30.19 -39.48 21.23
CA ARG A 154 30.22 -40.45 22.34
C ARG A 154 30.42 -41.87 21.88
#